data_AF-A0A1G5QB49-F1
#
_entry.id   AF-A0A1G5QB49-F1
#
_cell.length_a   1.000
_cell.length_b   1.000
_cell.length_c   1.000
_cell.angle_alpha   90.00
_cell.angle_beta   90.00
_cell.angle_gamma   90.00
#
_symmetry.space_group_name_H-M   'P 1'
#
loop_
_entity.id
_entity.type
_entity.pdbx_description
1 polymer ?
#
loop_
_entity_poly.entity_id
_entity_poly.type
_entity_poly.pdbx_seq_one_letter_code
_entity_poly.pdbx_strand_id
1 'polypeptide(L)' 'MWWDNMHGYGGGFWPGWLLMVLFWILVILGIVAVIKFLLAGTSRNAAIDILKERYARGEISKDDFEKMRRELE' A
#
# COMPACT_ATOMS: atom_id res chain seq x y z
N MET A 1 4.32 -11.85 58.81
CA MET A 1 2.97 -11.38 58.40
C MET A 1 3.23 -9.93 58.03
N TRP A 2 3.51 -9.58 56.78
CA TRP A 2 2.55 -9.47 55.68
C TRP A 2 3.31 -9.70 54.37
N TRP A 3 3.26 -10.94 53.90
CA TRP A 3 3.78 -11.35 52.61
C TRP A 3 2.56 -11.73 51.79
N ASP A 4 1.94 -10.74 51.14
CA ASP A 4 0.84 -10.92 50.19
C ASP A 4 0.98 -9.76 49.19
N ASN A 5 1.85 -9.81 48.18
CA ASN A 5 1.65 -10.58 46.96
C ASN A 5 0.17 -10.61 46.50
N MET A 6 -0.52 -9.48 46.57
CA MET A 6 -1.66 -9.21 45.70
C MET A 6 -1.16 -8.93 44.28
N HIS A 7 -0.66 -9.98 43.63
CA HIS A 7 -0.65 -10.13 42.18
C HIS A 7 -2.10 -10.26 41.70
N GLY A 8 -2.86 -9.17 41.83
CA GLY A 8 -4.20 -9.01 41.29
C GLY A 8 -4.18 -8.48 39.85
N TYR A 9 -3.23 -8.92 39.02
CA TYR A 9 -3.28 -8.73 37.56
C TYR A 9 -4.09 -9.86 36.89
N GLY A 10 -5.11 -10.36 37.59
CA GLY A 10 -6.06 -11.35 37.09
C GLY A 10 -7.32 -10.63 36.61
N GLY A 11 -7.40 -10.24 35.34
CA GLY A 11 -8.66 -9.69 34.82
C GLY A 11 -8.72 -9.14 33.40
N GLY A 12 -7.76 -9.39 32.50
CA GLY A 12 -7.89 -8.84 31.13
C GLY A 12 -6.95 -9.38 30.05
N PHE A 13 -6.24 -10.48 30.29
CA PHE A 13 -5.11 -10.87 29.45
C PHE A 13 -5.44 -11.65 28.17
N TRP A 14 -6.71 -11.74 27.73
CA TRP A 14 -7.05 -12.66 26.63
C TRP A 14 -7.83 -12.08 25.43
N PRO A 15 -8.66 -11.02 25.53
CA PRO A 15 -9.25 -10.39 24.33
C PRO A 15 -8.62 -9.04 23.93
N GLY A 16 -8.09 -8.26 24.89
CA GLY A 16 -7.68 -6.87 24.63
C GLY A 16 -6.42 -6.74 23.77
N TRP A 17 -5.41 -7.56 24.04
CA TRP A 17 -4.15 -7.56 23.27
C TRP A 17 -4.36 -8.04 21.84
N LEU A 18 -5.28 -8.98 21.62
CA LEU A 18 -5.61 -9.53 20.31
C LEU A 18 -6.26 -8.45 19.42
N LEU A 19 -7.19 -7.68 19.97
CA LEU A 19 -7.80 -6.54 19.28
C LEU A 19 -6.77 -5.44 18.98
N MET A 20 -5.83 -5.19 19.88
CA MET A 20 -4.74 -4.23 19.67
C MET A 20 -3.83 -4.66 18.51
N VAL A 21 -3.40 -5.92 18.47
CA VAL A 21 -2.60 -6.47 17.38
C VAL A 21 -3.38 -6.46 16.06
N LEU A 22 -4.66 -6.84 16.08
CA LEU A 22 -5.52 -6.80 14.89
C LEU A 22 -5.66 -5.38 14.35
N PHE A 23 -5.83 -4.38 15.23
CA PHE A 23 -5.87 -2.97 14.85
C PHE A 23 -4.57 -2.54 14.15
N TRP A 24 -3.40 -2.90 14.71
CA TRP A 24 -2.11 -2.60 14.08
C TRP A 24 -1.94 -3.27 12.71
N ILE A 25 -2.37 -4.53 12.56
CA ILE A 25 -2.35 -5.23 11.27
C ILE A 25 -3.22 -4.48 10.25
N LEU A 26 -4.42 -4.05 10.63
CA LEU A 26 -5.32 -3.30 9.76
C LEU A 26 -4.73 -1.94 9.36
N VAL A 27 -4.09 -1.23 10.29
CA VAL A 27 -3.36 0.02 10.00
C VAL A 27 -2.23 -0.22 9.00
N ILE A 28 -1.41 -1.25 9.19
CA ILE A 28 -0.31 -1.58 8.27
C ILE A 28 -0.86 -1.92 6.87
N LEU A 29 -1.90 -2.73 6.79
CA LEU A 29 -2.55 -3.06 5.51
C LEU A 29 -3.10 -1.81 4.81
N GLY A 30 -3.73 -0.90 5.56
CA GLY A 30 -4.20 0.38 5.04
C GLY A 30 -3.06 1.23 4.47
N ILE A 31 -1.96 1.38 5.21
CA ILE A 31 -0.78 2.12 4.76
C ILE A 31 -0.18 1.48 3.49
N VAL A 32 -0.01 0.16 3.47
CA VAL A 32 0.54 -0.57 2.32
C VAL A 32 -0.37 -0.43 1.10
N ALA A 33 -1.70 -0.48 1.28
CA ALA A 33 -2.66 -0.28 0.20
C ALA A 33 -2.58 1.13 -0.38
N VAL A 34 -2.50 2.16 0.47
CA VAL A 34 -2.33 3.56 0.04
C VAL A 34 -1.01 3.74 -0.72
N ILE A 35 0.10 3.22 -0.18
CA ILE A 35 1.41 3.29 -0.85
C ILE A 35 1.36 2.57 -2.20
N LYS A 36 0.78 1.37 -2.26
CA LYS A 36 0.61 0.63 -3.52
C LYS A 36 -0.25 1.39 -4.53
N PHE A 37 -1.33 2.03 -4.09
CA PHE A 37 -2.19 2.83 -4.96
C PHE A 37 -1.45 4.06 -5.52
N LEU A 38 -0.69 4.76 -4.67
CA LEU A 38 0.13 5.91 -5.07
C LEU A 38 1.27 5.51 -6.03
N LEU A 39 1.94 4.38 -5.76
CA LEU A 39 3.00 3.85 -6.63
C LEU A 39 2.46 3.27 -7.94
N ALA A 40 1.29 2.62 -7.92
CA ALA A 40 0.64 2.13 -9.14
C ALA A 40 0.24 3.30 -10.06
N GLY A 41 -0.28 4.39 -9.50
CA GLY A 41 -0.54 5.62 -10.25
C GLY A 41 0.75 6.27 -10.80
N THR A 42 1.83 6.24 -10.02
CA THR A 42 3.14 6.77 -10.45
C THR A 42 3.75 5.94 -11.59
N SER A 43 3.69 4.61 -11.53
CA SER A 43 4.25 3.73 -12.56
C SER A 43 3.51 3.88 -13.90
N ARG A 44 2.18 4.08 -13.86
CA ARG A 44 1.38 4.34 -15.07
C ARG A 44 1.77 5.68 -15.71
N ASN A 45 1.95 6.72 -14.90
CA ASN A 45 2.39 8.03 -15.39
C ASN A 45 3.83 8.00 -15.95
N ALA A 46 4.76 7.33 -15.27
CA ALA A 46 6.13 7.19 -15.77
C ALA A 46 6.19 6.43 -17.11
N ALA A 47 5.41 5.36 -17.27
CA ALA A 47 5.33 4.63 -18.54
C ALA A 47 4.75 5.49 -19.68
N ILE A 48 3.70 6.27 -19.40
CA ILE A 48 3.09 7.20 -20.37
C ILE A 48 4.04 8.33 -20.74
N ASP A 49 4.78 8.88 -19.78
CA ASP A 49 5.75 9.96 -20.02
C ASP A 49 6.92 9.48 -20.89
N ILE A 50 7.44 8.27 -20.65
CA ILE A 50 8.46 7.65 -21.52
C ILE A 50 7.93 7.44 -22.93
N LEU A 51 6.67 6.99 -23.09
CA LEU A 51 6.04 6.81 -24.39
C LEU A 51 5.88 8.14 -25.16
N LYS A 52 5.44 9.20 -24.47
CA LYS A 52 5.31 10.55 -25.04
C LYS A 52 6.64 11.09 -25.53
N GLU A 53 7.71 10.88 -24.76
CA GLU A 53 9.03 11.37 -25.11
C GLU A 53 9.59 10.67 -26.36
N ARG A 54 9.36 9.37 -26.52
CA ARG A 54 9.74 8.62 -27.74
C ARG A 54 8.87 8.97 -28.95
N TYR A 55 7.59 9.23 -28.74
CA TYR A 55 6.71 9.75 -29.78
C TYR A 55 7.17 11.12 -30.28
N ALA A 56 7.55 12.03 -29.37
CA ALA A 56 8.07 13.35 -29.72
C ALA A 56 9.42 13.29 -30.47
N ARG A 57 10.24 12.27 -30.20
CA ARG A 57 11.46 11.97 -30.97
C ARG A 57 11.19 11.34 -32.33
N GLY A 58 9.95 10.93 -32.62
CA GLY A 58 9.58 10.26 -33.88
C GLY A 58 10.02 8.80 -33.97
N GLU A 59 10.49 8.20 -32.88
CA GLU A 59 10.94 6.80 -32.82
C GLU A 59 9.75 5.82 -32.79
N ILE A 60 8.55 6.29 -32.44
CA ILE A 60 7.33 5.50 -32.31
C ILE A 60 6.22 6.13 -33.16
N SER A 61 5.53 5.32 -33.96
CA SER A 61 4.40 5.78 -34.78
C SER A 61 3.15 6.05 -33.92
N LYS A 62 2.26 6.92 -34.40
CA LYS A 62 1.03 7.30 -33.69
C LYS A 62 0.12 6.10 -33.37
N ASP A 63 0.12 5.09 -34.25
CA ASP A 63 -0.62 3.84 -34.06
C ASP A 63 -0.10 2.99 -32.89
N ASP A 64 1.22 2.94 -32.70
CA ASP A 64 1.85 2.19 -31.61
C ASP A 64 1.62 2.89 -30.26
N PHE A 65 1.63 4.22 -30.24
CA PHE A 65 1.28 5.01 -29.06
C PHE A 65 -0.17 4.76 -28.63
N GLU A 66 -1.12 4.76 -29.57
CA GLU A 66 -2.54 4.52 -29.25
C GLU A 66 -2.80 3.10 -28.74
N LYS A 67 -2.12 2.08 -29.27
CA LYS A 67 -2.25 0.69 -28.78
C LYS A 67 -1.77 0.55 -27.34
N MET A 68 -0.55 1.03 -27.05
CA MET A 68 0.01 0.93 -25.70
C MET A 68 -0.77 1.78 -24.68
N ARG A 69 -1.30 2.94 -25.10
CA ARG A 69 -2.13 3.77 -24.23
C ARG A 69 -3.44 3.06 -23.85
N ARG A 70 -4.07 2.34 -24.79
CA ARG A 70 -5.28 1.54 -24.53
C ARG A 70 -5.03 0.31 -23.66
N GLU A 71 -3.85 -0.30 -23.71
CA GLU A 71 -3.49 -1.41 -22.82
C GLU A 71 -3.17 -0.97 -21.39
N LEU A 72 -2.67 0.26 -21.23
CA LEU A 72 -2.28 0.82 -19.92
C LEU A 72 -3.43 1.53 -19.19
N GLU A 73 -4.56 1.76 -19.85
CA GLU A 73 -5.75 2.40 -19.27
C GLU A 73 -6.63 1.37 -18.55
#